data_AF-A0A7V4PP58-F1
#
_entry.id   AF-A0A7V4PP58-F1
#
_cell.length_a   1.000
_cell.length_b   1.000
_cell.length_c   1.000
_cell.angle_alpha   90.00
_cell.angle_beta   90.00
_cell.angle_gamma   90.00
#
_symmetry.space_group_name_H-M   'P 1'
#
loop_
_entity.id
_entity.type
_entity.pdbx_description
1 polymer ?
#
loop_
_entity_poly.entity_id
_entity_poly.type
_entity_poly.pdbx_seq_one_letter_code
_entity_poly.pdbx_strand_id
1 'polypeptide(L)'
;QDVLAGALALRYAAPAFPPGTLHVAVVDPEVGSGRRPLLIECEGSFFIGPDNGVLSLALEGKKIGRIIHLINQSYHLKPTSATFHGRDIFAPVAAYLSLGIVPGDFGEEVNDFKRLAWPAVARSDNGIKGEIVYIDTFGNLITNIRESDLSAFGSRGLTISVAGATAHGLASSYSSKETGYAAIINSWGLLEIFSFSGNAQHLSGAKLGDAVSVRQAATKGQTA
;
A
#
# COMPACT_ATOMS: atom_id res chain seq x y z
N GLN A 1 2.88 10.66 -9.13
CA GLN A 1 4.24 10.08 -9.03
C GLN A 1 4.47 9.40 -7.66
N ASP A 2 3.41 9.09 -6.91
CA ASP A 2 3.52 8.53 -5.56
C ASP A 2 3.79 7.01 -5.61
N VAL A 3 5.05 6.64 -5.37
CA VAL A 3 5.51 5.25 -5.41
C VAL A 3 4.91 4.43 -4.26
N LEU A 4 4.69 5.04 -3.08
CA LEU A 4 4.10 4.36 -1.93
C LEU A 4 2.63 4.04 -2.19
N ALA A 5 1.86 4.98 -2.73
CA ALA A 5 0.47 4.75 -3.14
C ALA A 5 0.38 3.63 -4.18
N GLY A 6 1.28 3.60 -5.16
CA GLY A 6 1.37 2.51 -6.15
C GLY A 6 1.68 1.15 -5.51
N ALA A 7 2.62 1.11 -4.56
CA ALA A 7 2.96 -0.10 -3.84
C ALA A 7 1.81 -0.61 -2.95
N LEU A 8 1.07 0.31 -2.32
CA LEU A 8 -0.14 0.02 -1.54
C LEU A 8 -1.25 -0.58 -2.41
N ALA A 9 -1.53 0.06 -3.54
CA ALA A 9 -2.51 -0.45 -4.50
C ALA A 9 -2.15 -1.88 -4.95
N LEU A 10 -0.88 -2.11 -5.30
CA LEU A 10 -0.41 -3.44 -5.71
C LEU A 10 -0.50 -4.45 -4.56
N ARG A 11 -0.13 -4.08 -3.32
CA ARG A 11 -0.19 -4.93 -2.14
C ARG A 11 -1.57 -5.51 -1.91
N TYR A 12 -2.60 -4.67 -2.02
CA TYR A 12 -3.98 -5.08 -1.74
C TYR A 12 -4.73 -5.60 -2.96
N ALA A 13 -4.31 -5.26 -4.18
CA ALA A 13 -4.90 -5.80 -5.40
C ALA A 13 -4.38 -7.20 -5.76
N ALA A 14 -3.07 -7.45 -5.66
CA ALA A 14 -2.46 -8.69 -6.14
C ALA A 14 -3.07 -9.99 -5.56
N PRO A 15 -3.40 -10.07 -4.25
CA PRO A 15 -4.01 -11.27 -3.67
C PRO A 15 -5.40 -11.63 -4.24
N ALA A 16 -6.08 -10.72 -4.92
CA ALA A 16 -7.39 -10.98 -5.54
C ALA A 16 -7.28 -11.76 -6.88
N PHE A 17 -6.07 -11.96 -7.39
CA PHE A 17 -5.83 -12.65 -8.65
C PHE A 17 -5.33 -14.08 -8.43
N PRO A 18 -5.61 -15.00 -9.37
CA PRO A 18 -5.15 -16.39 -9.24
C PRO A 18 -3.62 -16.51 -9.35
N PRO A 19 -3.04 -17.62 -8.84
CA PRO A 19 -1.64 -17.95 -9.08
C PRO A 19 -1.29 -17.94 -10.57
N GLY A 20 -0.06 -17.58 -10.91
CA GLY A 20 0.42 -17.44 -12.29
C GLY A 20 0.14 -16.07 -12.91
N THR A 21 -0.54 -15.17 -12.19
CA THR A 21 -0.84 -13.82 -12.70
C THR A 21 0.42 -12.98 -12.87
N LEU A 22 0.47 -12.23 -13.98
CA LEU A 22 1.49 -11.22 -14.27
C LEU A 22 1.02 -9.84 -13.83
N HIS A 23 1.61 -9.29 -12.78
CA HIS A 23 1.32 -7.96 -12.28
C HIS A 23 2.34 -6.96 -12.82
N VAL A 24 1.89 -6.06 -13.70
CA VAL A 24 2.71 -4.94 -14.18
C VAL A 24 2.35 -3.69 -13.39
N ALA A 25 3.30 -3.15 -12.63
CA ALA A 25 3.10 -1.95 -11.82
C ALA A 25 4.15 -0.89 -12.14
N VAL A 26 3.72 0.26 -12.65
CA VAL A 26 4.61 1.32 -13.13
C VAL A 26 4.18 2.66 -12.55
N VAL A 27 4.84 3.06 -11.47
CA VAL A 27 4.89 4.45 -11.01
C VAL A 27 6.36 4.81 -11.01
N ASP A 28 6.82 5.53 -12.04
CA ASP A 28 8.25 5.63 -12.34
C ASP A 28 8.70 7.09 -12.55
N PRO A 29 8.90 7.86 -11.47
CA PRO A 29 9.41 9.23 -11.57
C PRO A 29 10.83 9.29 -12.15
N GLU A 30 11.58 8.19 -12.02
CA GLU A 30 12.96 8.02 -12.43
C GLU A 30 13.08 7.29 -13.78
N VAL A 31 12.04 7.32 -14.61
CA VAL A 31 12.06 6.68 -15.94
C VAL A 31 13.23 7.21 -16.78
N GLY A 32 13.89 6.32 -17.52
CA GLY A 32 15.07 6.66 -18.33
C GLY A 32 16.35 6.89 -17.54
N SER A 33 16.32 6.81 -16.20
CA SER A 33 17.51 6.86 -15.35
C SER A 33 18.20 5.49 -15.20
N GLY A 34 19.14 5.39 -14.26
CA GLY A 34 19.87 4.16 -13.94
C GLY A 34 19.08 3.12 -13.12
N ARG A 35 17.82 3.36 -12.77
CA ARG A 35 17.01 2.39 -12.00
C ARG A 35 16.70 1.12 -12.80
N ARG A 36 16.96 -0.05 -12.22
CA ARG A 36 16.81 -1.36 -12.90
C ARG A 36 15.35 -1.63 -13.27
N PRO A 37 15.03 -2.13 -14.48
CA PRO A 37 13.76 -2.78 -14.76
C PRO A 37 13.78 -4.23 -14.25
N LEU A 38 12.79 -4.64 -13.46
CA LEU A 38 12.77 -5.96 -12.82
C LEU A 38 11.54 -6.80 -13.22
N LEU A 39 11.76 -8.11 -13.24
CA LEU A 39 10.75 -9.16 -13.14
C LEU A 39 11.03 -9.97 -11.87
N ILE A 40 10.06 -10.10 -10.97
CA ILE A 40 10.19 -10.86 -9.73
C ILE A 40 9.15 -11.97 -9.72
N GLU A 41 9.60 -13.22 -9.58
CA GLU A 41 8.75 -14.37 -9.31
C GLU A 41 8.60 -14.54 -7.81
N CYS A 42 7.35 -14.60 -7.33
CA CYS A 42 7.04 -14.69 -5.91
C CYS A 42 5.74 -15.48 -5.72
N GLU A 43 5.82 -16.55 -4.93
CA GLU A 43 4.68 -17.42 -4.58
C GLU A 43 3.84 -17.87 -5.80
N GLY A 44 4.50 -18.12 -6.93
CA GLY A 44 3.85 -18.58 -8.17
C GLY A 44 3.22 -17.48 -9.02
N SER A 45 3.36 -16.20 -8.65
CA SER A 45 2.98 -15.05 -9.47
C SER A 45 4.21 -14.24 -9.89
N PHE A 46 4.03 -13.35 -10.86
CA PHE A 46 5.11 -12.52 -11.41
C PHE A 46 4.81 -11.04 -11.24
N PHE A 47 5.83 -10.25 -10.90
CA PHE A 47 5.74 -8.82 -10.64
C PHE A 47 6.76 -8.08 -11.49
N ILE A 48 6.30 -7.18 -12.35
CA ILE A 48 7.13 -6.51 -13.36
C ILE A 48 7.04 -5.00 -13.13
N GLY A 49 8.18 -4.33 -13.04
CA GLY A 49 8.20 -2.90 -12.81
C GLY A 49 9.59 -2.31 -12.52
N PRO A 50 9.64 -0.99 -12.23
CA PRO A 50 10.88 -0.30 -11.87
C PRO A 50 11.38 -0.72 -10.48
N ASP A 51 12.70 -0.82 -10.32
CA ASP A 51 13.39 -1.02 -9.04
C ASP A 51 13.44 0.27 -8.21
N ASN A 52 12.27 0.84 -7.92
CA ASN A 52 12.13 2.05 -7.13
C ASN A 52 11.36 1.82 -5.81
N GLY A 53 10.96 0.58 -5.56
CA GLY A 53 10.18 0.18 -4.39
C GLY A 53 8.70 -0.06 -4.68
N VAL A 54 8.17 0.25 -5.87
CA VAL A 54 6.73 0.06 -6.18
C VAL A 54 6.28 -1.41 -6.03
N LEU A 55 7.16 -2.37 -6.29
CA LEU A 55 6.86 -3.80 -6.14
C LEU A 55 6.93 -4.28 -4.68
N SER A 56 7.54 -3.51 -3.79
CA SER A 56 8.06 -4.02 -2.53
C SER A 56 7.00 -4.45 -1.51
N LEU A 57 5.94 -3.67 -1.34
CA LEU A 57 4.92 -3.96 -0.32
C LEU A 57 4.07 -5.19 -0.69
N ALA A 58 3.89 -5.48 -1.98
CA ALA A 58 3.17 -6.68 -2.43
C ALA A 58 3.95 -7.98 -2.20
N LEU A 59 5.26 -7.86 -1.98
CA LEU A 59 6.21 -8.94 -1.77
C LEU A 59 6.66 -9.05 -0.30
N GLU A 60 6.16 -8.20 0.59
CA GLU A 60 6.51 -8.19 2.01
C GLU A 60 6.09 -9.51 2.68
N GLY A 61 7.05 -10.16 3.36
CA GLY A 61 6.81 -11.44 4.07
C GLY A 61 6.64 -12.66 3.17
N LYS A 62 6.74 -12.51 1.85
CA LYS A 62 6.55 -13.60 0.88
C LYS A 62 7.86 -14.23 0.44
N LYS A 63 7.78 -15.50 0.01
CA LYS A 63 8.94 -16.23 -0.53
C LYS A 63 9.23 -15.79 -1.97
N ILE A 64 10.34 -15.09 -2.17
CA ILE A 64 10.88 -14.76 -3.49
C ILE A 64 11.49 -16.01 -4.12
N GLY A 65 11.09 -16.31 -5.36
CA GLY A 65 11.68 -17.37 -6.17
C GLY A 65 12.91 -16.89 -6.92
N ARG A 66 12.75 -15.84 -7.74
CA ARG A 66 13.82 -15.22 -8.53
C ARG A 66 13.55 -13.75 -8.83
N ILE A 67 14.62 -13.02 -9.12
CA ILE A 67 14.58 -11.63 -9.57
C ILE A 67 15.44 -11.52 -10.82
N ILE A 68 14.87 -11.03 -11.91
CA ILE A 68 15.54 -10.85 -13.20
C ILE A 68 15.66 -9.36 -13.49
N HIS A 69 16.87 -8.90 -13.78
CA HIS A 69 17.14 -7.58 -14.34
C HIS A 69 16.93 -7.62 -15.85
N LEU A 70 15.93 -6.89 -16.34
CA LEU A 70 15.42 -6.94 -17.72
C LEU A 70 16.34 -6.18 -18.69
N ILE A 71 17.47 -6.80 -19.03
CA ILE A 71 18.50 -6.21 -19.89
C ILE A 71 18.46 -6.71 -21.34
N ASN A 72 17.75 -7.82 -21.61
CA ASN A 72 17.70 -8.38 -22.96
C ASN A 72 16.76 -7.58 -23.86
N GLN A 73 17.36 -6.74 -24.68
CA GLN A 73 16.67 -5.81 -25.57
C GLN A 73 15.85 -6.47 -26.69
N SER A 74 16.06 -7.76 -26.99
CA SER A 74 15.25 -8.49 -27.97
C SER A 74 13.79 -8.60 -27.57
N TYR A 75 13.50 -8.47 -26.27
CA TYR A 75 12.15 -8.49 -25.72
C TYR A 75 11.57 -7.10 -25.44
N HIS A 76 12.27 -6.03 -25.84
CA HIS A 76 11.82 -4.65 -25.67
C HIS A 76 11.20 -4.13 -26.97
N LEU A 77 10.23 -3.23 -26.84
CA LEU A 77 9.72 -2.50 -27.99
C LEU A 77 10.81 -1.58 -28.56
N LYS A 78 10.91 -1.52 -29.90
CA LYS A 78 11.87 -0.68 -30.62
C LYS A 78 11.14 0.41 -31.41
N PRO A 79 11.63 1.66 -31.36
CA PRO A 79 12.71 2.16 -30.50
C PRO A 79 12.29 2.17 -29.02
N THR A 80 13.24 1.94 -28.12
CA THR A 80 13.00 2.02 -26.66
C THR A 80 13.18 3.48 -26.23
N SER A 81 12.10 4.14 -25.78
CA SER A 81 12.13 5.55 -25.38
C SER A 81 12.63 5.72 -23.94
N ALA A 82 13.29 6.85 -23.67
CA ALA A 82 13.73 7.20 -22.32
C ALA A 82 12.58 7.64 -21.39
N THR A 83 11.38 7.88 -21.91
CA THR A 83 10.26 8.46 -21.14
C THR A 83 9.11 7.50 -20.91
N PHE A 84 9.14 6.28 -21.50
CA PHE A 84 8.00 5.36 -21.45
C PHE A 84 8.40 3.89 -21.32
N HIS A 85 9.25 3.54 -20.35
CA HIS A 85 9.62 2.14 -20.06
C HIS A 85 8.42 1.24 -19.70
N GLY A 86 7.31 1.80 -19.21
CA GLY A 86 6.02 1.10 -19.08
C GLY A 86 5.58 0.41 -20.37
N ARG A 87 5.55 1.18 -21.45
CA ARG A 87 5.18 0.71 -22.80
C ARG A 87 6.31 -0.07 -23.45
N ASP A 88 7.56 0.36 -23.25
CA ASP A 88 8.67 -0.11 -24.09
C ASP A 88 9.42 -1.32 -23.51
N ILE A 89 9.34 -1.54 -22.20
CA ILE A 89 10.06 -2.62 -21.51
C ILE A 89 9.08 -3.52 -20.77
N PHE A 90 8.32 -2.95 -19.83
CA PHE A 90 7.52 -3.74 -18.89
C PHE A 90 6.35 -4.47 -19.55
N ALA A 91 5.55 -3.78 -20.37
CA ALA A 91 4.42 -4.41 -21.06
C ALA A 91 4.87 -5.49 -22.09
N PRO A 92 5.90 -5.27 -22.93
CA PRO A 92 6.43 -6.31 -23.82
C PRO A 92 6.96 -7.54 -23.08
N VAL A 93 7.73 -7.35 -22.00
CA VAL A 93 8.22 -8.47 -21.18
C VAL A 93 7.06 -9.28 -20.60
N ALA A 94 6.03 -8.60 -20.07
CA ALA A 94 4.83 -9.28 -19.59
C ALA A 94 4.12 -10.07 -20.70
N ALA A 95 4.03 -9.52 -21.91
CA ALA A 95 3.43 -10.19 -23.05
C ALA A 95 4.24 -11.42 -23.51
N TYR A 96 5.58 -11.35 -23.54
CA TYR A 96 6.40 -12.52 -23.87
C TYR A 96 6.35 -13.58 -22.78
N LEU A 97 6.34 -13.18 -21.51
CA LEU A 97 6.22 -14.11 -20.39
C LEU A 97 4.88 -14.85 -20.42
N SER A 98 3.79 -14.18 -20.81
CA SER A 98 2.48 -14.85 -20.96
C SER A 98 2.44 -15.86 -22.12
N LEU A 99 3.37 -15.78 -23.07
CA LEU A 99 3.57 -16.73 -24.15
C LEU A 99 4.52 -17.89 -23.77
N GLY A 100 4.99 -17.94 -22.53
CA GLY A 100 5.82 -19.03 -22.01
C GLY A 100 7.33 -18.85 -22.20
N ILE A 101 7.79 -17.65 -22.58
CA ILE A 101 9.23 -17.34 -22.54
C ILE A 101 9.71 -17.41 -21.09
N VAL A 102 10.81 -18.12 -20.85
CA VAL A 102 11.30 -18.35 -19.50
C VAL A 102 11.95 -17.09 -18.92
N PRO A 103 11.81 -16.80 -17.61
CA PRO A 103 12.33 -15.58 -17.00
C PRO A 103 13.81 -15.29 -17.28
N GLY A 104 14.66 -16.32 -17.31
CA GLY A 104 16.09 -16.19 -17.56
C GLY A 104 16.46 -15.67 -18.95
N ASP A 105 15.55 -15.75 -19.93
CA ASP A 105 15.81 -15.21 -21.27
C ASP A 105 15.74 -13.68 -21.30
N PHE A 106 15.03 -13.06 -20.35
CA PHE A 106 14.87 -11.60 -20.31
C PHE A 106 16.09 -10.86 -19.77
N GLY A 107 17.04 -11.55 -19.15
CA GLY A 107 18.26 -10.94 -18.63
C GLY A 107 18.92 -11.72 -17.49
N GLU A 108 19.67 -11.01 -16.66
CA GLU A 108 20.46 -11.60 -15.59
C GLU A 108 19.67 -11.77 -14.30
N GLU A 109 19.97 -12.83 -13.54
CA GLU A 109 19.41 -13.03 -12.20
C GLU A 109 20.16 -12.16 -11.19
N VAL A 110 19.42 -11.46 -10.33
CA VAL A 110 19.95 -10.62 -9.24
C VAL A 110 19.34 -11.04 -7.91
N ASN A 111 19.94 -10.62 -6.79
CA ASN A 111 19.58 -11.10 -5.46
C ASN A 111 18.96 -10.02 -4.56
N ASP A 112 18.76 -8.83 -5.08
CA ASP A 112 18.31 -7.67 -4.33
C ASP A 112 17.35 -6.80 -5.15
N PHE A 113 16.52 -6.04 -4.44
CA PHE A 113 15.65 -5.01 -5.00
C PHE A 113 15.31 -3.99 -3.91
N LYS A 114 14.92 -2.77 -4.30
CA LYS A 114 14.59 -1.68 -3.40
C LYS A 114 13.30 -1.98 -2.63
N ARG A 115 13.35 -1.80 -1.31
CA ARG A 115 12.21 -1.99 -0.41
C ARG A 115 11.78 -0.66 0.20
N LEU A 116 10.49 -0.34 0.12
CA LEU A 116 9.94 0.79 0.86
C LEU A 116 9.82 0.40 2.33
N ALA A 117 10.10 1.37 3.21
CA ALA A 117 9.82 1.21 4.63
C ALA A 117 8.32 1.32 4.86
N TRP A 118 7.73 0.32 5.53
CA TRP A 118 6.39 0.44 6.09
C TRP A 118 6.50 1.05 7.50
N PRO A 119 5.81 2.16 7.80
CA PRO A 119 5.91 2.81 9.11
C PRO A 119 5.44 1.87 10.21
N ALA A 120 6.26 1.73 11.26
CA ALA A 120 5.92 0.92 12.42
C ALA A 120 4.89 1.63 13.30
N VAL A 121 3.97 0.86 13.86
CA VAL A 121 2.99 1.33 14.84
C VAL A 121 3.61 1.23 16.24
N ALA A 122 3.59 2.32 17.01
CA ALA A 122 4.08 2.33 18.39
C ALA A 122 2.96 1.98 19.36
N ARG A 123 3.14 0.92 20.15
CA ARG A 123 2.19 0.46 21.16
C ARG A 123 2.62 0.89 22.56
N SER A 124 1.64 1.20 23.40
CA SER A 124 1.80 1.54 24.82
C SER A 124 0.63 0.98 25.61
N ASP A 125 0.74 0.94 26.94
CA ASP A 125 -0.31 0.41 27.84
C ASP A 125 -1.69 1.05 27.63
N ASN A 126 -1.71 2.32 27.20
CA ASN A 126 -2.92 3.14 27.11
C ASN A 126 -3.32 3.49 25.68
N GLY A 127 -2.60 2.99 24.66
CA GLY A 127 -2.88 3.38 23.29
C GLY A 127 -1.88 2.95 22.23
N ILE A 128 -2.25 3.25 21.00
CA ILE A 128 -1.50 2.96 19.78
C ILE A 128 -1.28 4.29 19.06
N LYS A 129 -0.04 4.53 18.62
CA LYS A 129 0.31 5.63 17.73
C LYS A 129 0.72 5.09 16.38
N GLY A 130 0.06 5.56 15.34
CA GLY A 130 0.38 5.31 13.94
C GLY A 130 0.42 6.63 13.16
N GLU A 131 0.28 6.53 11.85
CA GLU A 131 0.26 7.68 10.94
C GLU A 131 -0.64 7.42 9.73
N ILE A 132 -1.03 8.51 9.06
CA ILE A 132 -1.74 8.44 7.78
C ILE A 132 -0.77 8.00 6.69
N VAL A 133 -1.07 6.87 6.03
CA VAL A 133 -0.23 6.30 4.95
C VAL A 133 -0.86 6.43 3.58
N TYR A 134 -2.17 6.70 3.51
CA TYR A 134 -2.87 6.91 2.26
C TYR A 134 -4.09 7.80 2.47
N ILE A 135 -4.39 8.65 1.49
CA ILE A 135 -5.61 9.43 1.43
C ILE A 135 -6.28 9.08 0.12
N ASP A 136 -7.49 8.52 0.19
CA ASP A 136 -8.20 8.11 -1.01
C ASP A 136 -8.83 9.29 -1.75
N THR A 137 -9.44 9.02 -2.90
CA THR A 137 -10.08 10.05 -3.73
C THR A 137 -11.30 10.69 -3.09
N PHE A 138 -11.93 10.05 -2.10
CA PHE A 138 -13.04 10.62 -1.33
C PHE A 138 -12.56 11.51 -0.17
N GLY A 139 -11.25 11.48 0.12
CA GLY A 139 -10.63 12.21 1.21
C GLY A 139 -10.71 11.46 2.55
N ASN A 140 -10.92 10.15 2.53
CA ASN A 140 -10.78 9.32 3.72
C ASN A 140 -9.30 9.18 4.09
N LEU A 141 -9.03 9.07 5.38
CA LEU A 141 -7.68 9.04 5.95
C LEU A 141 -7.35 7.61 6.36
N ILE A 142 -6.56 6.91 5.54
CA ILE A 142 -6.15 5.52 5.77
C ILE A 142 -4.84 5.51 6.54
N THR A 143 -4.79 4.74 7.63
CA THR A 143 -3.67 4.72 8.56
C THR A 143 -2.85 3.42 8.45
N ASN A 144 -1.64 3.38 9.02
CA ASN A 144 -0.85 2.14 9.11
C ASN A 144 -1.32 1.18 10.22
N ILE A 145 -2.37 1.53 10.98
CA ILE A 145 -2.89 0.74 12.09
C ILE A 145 -3.80 -0.35 11.54
N ARG A 146 -3.46 -1.61 11.78
CA ARG A 146 -4.23 -2.78 11.35
C ARG A 146 -5.34 -3.12 12.33
N GLU A 147 -6.36 -3.83 11.87
CA GLU A 147 -7.39 -4.39 12.76
C GLU A 147 -6.79 -5.23 13.90
N SER A 148 -5.77 -6.04 13.59
CA SER A 148 -5.08 -6.86 14.59
C SER A 148 -4.36 -6.03 15.67
N ASP A 149 -3.95 -4.79 15.37
CA ASP A 149 -3.40 -3.87 16.36
C ASP A 149 -4.45 -3.48 17.41
N LEU A 150 -5.71 -3.38 17.00
CA LEU A 150 -6.81 -2.93 17.86
C LEU A 150 -7.35 -4.03 18.80
N SER A 151 -7.02 -5.29 18.54
CA SER A 151 -7.48 -6.45 19.31
C SER A 151 -7.22 -6.33 20.83
N ALA A 152 -6.12 -5.66 21.22
CA ALA A 152 -5.74 -5.45 22.61
C ALA A 152 -6.71 -4.55 23.41
N PHE A 153 -7.56 -3.78 22.73
CA PHE A 153 -8.52 -2.89 23.39
C PHE A 153 -9.81 -3.60 23.84
N GLY A 154 -10.13 -4.76 23.27
CA GLY A 154 -11.32 -5.55 23.59
C GLY A 154 -12.63 -4.84 23.21
N SER A 155 -13.68 -5.01 24.00
CA SER A 155 -15.01 -4.38 23.80
C SER A 155 -15.10 -2.94 24.31
N ARG A 156 -14.01 -2.38 24.82
CA ARG A 156 -13.98 -1.00 25.34
C ARG A 156 -14.11 -0.02 24.18
N GLY A 157 -14.76 1.11 24.44
CA GLY A 157 -14.84 2.20 23.47
C GLY A 157 -13.43 2.67 23.08
N LEU A 158 -13.26 3.07 21.82
CA LEU A 158 -12.03 3.65 21.29
C LEU A 158 -12.21 5.15 21.10
N THR A 159 -11.14 5.92 21.31
CA THR A 159 -11.04 7.30 20.83
C THR A 159 -9.89 7.35 19.83
N ILE A 160 -10.21 7.73 18.60
CA ILE A 160 -9.28 7.86 17.48
C ILE A 160 -9.13 9.35 17.17
N SER A 161 -7.90 9.86 17.13
CA SER A 161 -7.63 11.27 16.88
C SER A 161 -6.54 11.48 15.85
N VAL A 162 -6.75 12.42 14.93
CA VAL A 162 -5.81 12.82 13.87
C VAL A 162 -6.06 14.28 13.50
N ALA A 163 -5.03 15.13 13.46
CA ALA A 163 -5.14 16.54 13.00
C ALA A 163 -6.41 17.31 13.51
N GLY A 164 -6.80 17.13 14.78
CA GLY A 164 -8.00 17.74 15.36
C GLY A 164 -9.33 17.03 15.07
N ALA A 165 -9.37 16.10 14.10
CA ALA A 165 -10.47 15.15 13.95
C ALA A 165 -10.48 14.13 15.09
N THR A 166 -11.67 13.85 15.63
CA THR A 166 -11.87 12.80 16.65
C THR A 166 -13.07 11.93 16.29
N ALA A 167 -12.84 10.62 16.28
CA ALA A 167 -13.86 9.60 16.12
C ALA A 167 -13.92 8.72 17.37
N HIS A 168 -15.12 8.19 17.67
CA HIS A 168 -15.35 7.33 18.82
C HIS A 168 -15.88 5.97 18.37
N GLY A 169 -15.23 4.90 18.82
CA GLY A 169 -15.52 3.54 18.40
C GLY A 169 -15.22 3.29 16.92
N LEU A 170 -15.62 2.11 16.45
CA LEU A 170 -15.60 1.74 15.05
C LEU A 170 -17.03 1.67 14.52
N ALA A 171 -17.25 2.29 13.37
CA ALA A 171 -18.48 2.23 12.60
C ALA A 171 -18.64 0.84 11.95
N SER A 172 -19.87 0.38 11.82
CA SER A 172 -20.21 -0.83 11.06
C SER A 172 -20.35 -0.58 9.55
N SER A 173 -20.59 0.68 9.16
CA SER A 173 -20.73 1.12 7.77
C SER A 173 -20.48 2.62 7.66
N TYR A 174 -20.23 3.10 6.44
CA TYR A 174 -20.08 4.54 6.20
C TYR A 174 -21.32 5.38 6.57
N SER A 175 -22.51 4.77 6.58
CA SER A 175 -23.76 5.44 6.93
C SER A 175 -24.06 5.48 8.43
N SER A 176 -23.22 4.89 9.29
CA SER A 176 -23.53 4.74 10.71
C SER A 176 -23.46 6.05 11.51
N LYS A 177 -22.97 7.13 10.91
CA LYS A 177 -22.84 8.44 11.55
C LYS A 177 -23.15 9.53 10.55
N GLU A 178 -24.19 10.32 10.79
CA GLU A 178 -24.65 11.33 9.84
C GLU A 178 -23.80 12.62 9.84
N THR A 179 -23.08 12.92 10.93
CA THR A 179 -22.28 14.15 11.07
C THR A 179 -20.94 13.92 11.77
N GLY A 180 -19.93 14.71 11.40
CA GLY A 180 -18.58 14.65 11.95
C GLY A 180 -17.78 13.43 11.50
N TYR A 181 -16.70 13.13 12.21
CA TYR A 181 -15.79 12.05 11.86
C TYR A 181 -16.23 10.71 12.45
N ALA A 182 -16.06 9.64 11.68
CA ALA A 182 -16.19 8.27 12.10
C ALA A 182 -14.93 7.48 11.69
N ALA A 183 -14.73 6.32 12.29
CA ALA A 183 -13.62 5.44 11.96
C ALA A 183 -14.16 4.04 11.64
N ILE A 184 -13.54 3.34 10.70
CA ILE A 184 -13.92 1.99 10.27
C ILE A 184 -12.66 1.18 9.96
N ILE A 185 -12.77 -0.15 9.96
CA ILE A 185 -11.76 -1.01 9.34
C ILE A 185 -12.15 -1.18 7.89
N ASN A 186 -11.33 -0.67 6.98
CA ASN A 186 -11.62 -0.72 5.56
C ASN A 186 -11.31 -2.10 4.97
N SER A 187 -11.55 -2.28 3.67
CA SER A 187 -11.33 -3.54 2.96
C SER A 187 -9.86 -3.98 2.89
N TRP A 188 -8.91 -3.11 3.25
CA TRP A 188 -7.49 -3.43 3.39
C TRP A 188 -7.13 -3.91 4.80
N GLY A 189 -8.10 -4.00 5.72
CA GLY A 189 -7.86 -4.35 7.11
C GLY A 189 -7.15 -3.24 7.90
N LEU A 190 -7.20 -2.00 7.41
CA LEU A 190 -6.58 -0.83 8.02
C LEU A 190 -7.64 0.07 8.64
N LEU A 191 -7.26 0.72 9.74
CA LEU A 191 -8.07 1.76 10.35
C LEU A 191 -8.12 2.97 9.41
N GLU A 192 -9.34 3.35 9.08
CA GLU A 192 -9.69 4.46 8.19
C GLU A 192 -10.58 5.45 8.94
N ILE A 193 -10.31 6.74 8.77
CA ILE A 193 -11.10 7.83 9.35
C ILE A 193 -11.79 8.58 8.21
N PHE A 194 -13.11 8.71 8.31
CA PHE A 194 -13.94 9.27 7.25
C PHE A 194 -14.96 10.28 7.81
N SER A 195 -15.60 11.02 6.91
CA SER A 195 -16.75 11.88 7.21
C SER A 195 -17.90 11.49 6.27
N PHE A 196 -19.04 11.08 6.82
CA PHE A 196 -20.18 10.69 5.99
C PHE A 196 -20.63 11.86 5.09
N SER A 197 -20.79 11.58 3.79
CA SER A 197 -21.12 12.58 2.76
C SER A 197 -20.21 13.81 2.76
N GLY A 198 -18.97 13.67 3.24
CA GLY A 198 -17.98 14.74 3.33
C GLY A 198 -16.58 14.26 2.97
N ASN A 199 -15.61 15.16 3.06
CA ASN A 199 -14.20 14.89 2.79
C ASN A 199 -13.41 15.09 4.09
N ALA A 200 -12.98 13.99 4.72
CA ALA A 200 -12.33 14.05 6.03
C ALA A 200 -10.99 14.80 5.99
N GLN A 201 -10.22 14.62 4.91
CA GLN A 201 -8.97 15.36 4.66
C GLN A 201 -9.21 16.87 4.65
N HIS A 202 -10.15 17.36 3.85
CA HIS A 202 -10.42 18.79 3.72
C HIS A 202 -10.93 19.39 5.04
N LEU A 203 -11.83 18.68 5.73
CA LEU A 203 -12.38 19.16 7.00
C LEU A 203 -11.33 19.21 8.13
N SER A 204 -10.40 18.26 8.17
CA SER A 204 -9.37 18.18 9.21
C SER A 204 -8.07 18.91 8.86
N GLY A 205 -7.80 19.15 7.57
CA GLY A 205 -6.50 19.60 7.08
C GLY A 205 -5.40 18.53 7.16
N ALA A 206 -5.76 17.27 7.41
CA ALA A 206 -4.80 16.18 7.60
C ALA A 206 -3.98 15.88 6.33
N LYS A 207 -2.75 15.41 6.54
CA LYS A 207 -1.77 15.12 5.49
C LYS A 207 -1.16 13.73 5.69
N LEU A 208 -0.60 13.18 4.60
CA LEU A 208 0.24 11.98 4.69
C LEU A 208 1.34 12.18 5.75
N GLY A 209 1.56 11.16 6.58
CA GLY A 209 2.51 11.20 7.69
C GLY A 209 1.99 11.84 8.98
N ASP A 210 0.80 12.44 8.98
CA ASP A 210 0.23 12.98 10.23
C ASP A 210 0.00 11.87 11.25
N ALA A 211 0.38 12.13 12.50
CA ALA A 211 0.26 11.18 13.59
C ALA A 211 -1.20 10.89 13.93
N VAL A 212 -1.51 9.61 14.09
CA VAL A 212 -2.81 9.09 14.51
C VAL A 212 -2.66 8.47 15.88
N SER A 213 -3.52 8.86 16.82
CA SER A 213 -3.57 8.27 18.16
C SER A 213 -4.86 7.49 18.34
N VAL A 214 -4.76 6.24 18.75
CA VAL A 214 -5.88 5.41 19.22
C VAL A 214 -5.70 5.16 20.71
N ARG A 215 -6.72 5.47 21.50
CA ARG A 215 -6.72 5.25 22.95
C ARG A 215 -8.00 4.55 23.39
N GLN A 216 -7.94 3.88 24.54
CA GLN A 216 -9.16 3.45 25.21
C GLN A 216 -9.97 4.68 25.63
N ALA A 217 -11.29 4.61 25.45
CA ALA A 217 -12.20 5.56 26.05
C ALA A 217 -12.05 5.48 27.58
N ALA A 218 -11.95 6.63 28.23
CA ALA A 218 -11.97 6.68 29.68
C ALA A 218 -13.29 6.06 30.19
N THR A 219 -13.21 5.09 31.09
CA THR A 219 -14.35 4.59 31.84
C THR A 219 -14.98 5.76 32.59
N LYS A 220 -16.25 6.08 32.32
CA LYS A 220 -17.01 6.99 33.19
C LYS A 220 -17.22 6.29 34.54
N GLY A 221 -16.53 6.76 35.58
CA GLY A 221 -16.65 6.34 36.99
C GLY A 221 -15.33 5.73 37.50
N GLN A 222 -14.67 6.27 38.53
CA GLN A 222 -15.20 6.68 39.82
C GLN A 222 -14.76 8.10 40.21
N THR A 223 -15.70 9.04 40.26
CA THR A 223 -15.66 10.11 41.25
C THR A 223 -16.21 9.52 42.54
N ALA A 224 -15.34 9.39 43.55
CA ALA A 224 -15.75 9.31 44.95
C ALA A 224 -15.74 10.72 45.53
#